data_AF-A0A7C1ZSV9-F1
#
_entry.id   AF-A0A7C1ZSV9-F1
#
_cell.length_a   1.000
_cell.length_b   1.000
_cell.length_c   1.000
_cell.angle_alpha   90.00
_cell.angle_beta   90.00
_cell.angle_gamma   90.00
#
_symmetry.space_group_name_H-M   'P 1'
#
loop_
_entity.id
_entity.type
_entity.pdbx_description
1 polymer ?
#
loop_
_entity_poly.entity_id
_entity_poly.type
_entity_poly.pdbx_seq_one_letter_code
_entity_poly.pdbx_strand_id
1 'polypeptide(L)'
;MTTQIPHEIWIAVPRDTWRPSMDYPPLHYTVLTENVYNFGIQEVNINGTIVKIYSPAKTIADCFKFRNIVGVDVAIEALREVWRSRKATMDELAEAAEVNRVSRIMRPYLEAIV
;
A
#
# COMPACT_ATOMS: atom_id res chain seq x y z
N MET A 1 -6.37 18.50 2.57
CA MET A 1 -5.00 18.97 2.82
C MET A 1 -4.61 18.49 4.20
N THR A 2 -3.62 17.59 4.32
CA THR A 2 -3.10 17.17 5.64
C THR A 2 -1.98 18.13 6.03
N THR A 3 -2.13 18.83 7.15
CA THR A 3 -1.16 19.80 7.69
C THR A 3 -0.12 19.15 8.61
N GLN A 4 -0.12 17.83 8.73
CA GLN A 4 0.76 17.10 9.63
C GLN A 4 1.84 16.37 8.84
N ILE A 5 3.10 16.60 9.21
CA ILE A 5 4.21 15.74 8.84
C ILE A 5 3.92 14.38 9.47
N PRO A 6 3.87 13.29 8.68
CA PRO A 6 3.59 11.98 9.24
C PRO A 6 4.69 11.59 10.23
N HIS A 7 4.30 11.05 11.38
CA HIS A 7 5.22 10.61 12.44
C HIS A 7 6.12 9.43 11.99
N GLU A 8 5.79 8.81 10.86
CA GLU A 8 6.49 7.67 10.27
C GLU A 8 6.25 7.68 8.75
N ILE A 9 7.28 7.35 7.97
CA ILE A 9 7.18 7.24 6.51
C ILE A 9 7.41 5.79 6.10
N TRP A 10 6.57 5.30 5.19
CA TRP A 10 6.71 3.99 4.57
C TRP A 10 7.17 4.14 3.12
N ILE A 11 8.33 3.56 2.78
CA ILE A 11 8.91 3.60 1.43
C ILE A 11 9.09 2.18 0.89
N ALA A 12 8.62 1.94 -0.32
CA ALA A 12 9.01 0.74 -1.06
C ALA A 12 10.30 1.01 -1.84
N VAL A 13 11.21 0.04 -1.85
CA VAL A 13 12.41 0.06 -2.67
C VAL A 13 12.45 -1.20 -3.55
N PRO A 14 12.94 -1.10 -4.80
CA PRO A 14 13.18 -2.28 -5.61
C PRO A 14 14.28 -3.14 -4.97
N ARG A 15 14.23 -4.45 -5.22
CA ARG A 15 15.34 -5.35 -4.91
C ARG A 15 16.63 -4.85 -5.58
N ASP A 16 17.75 -5.01 -4.90
CA ASP A 16 19.10 -4.66 -5.37
C ASP A 16 19.35 -3.16 -5.61
N THR A 17 18.56 -2.29 -4.97
CA THR A 17 18.72 -0.83 -5.02
C THR A 17 19.33 -0.28 -3.72
N TRP A 18 19.83 0.97 -3.79
CA TRP A 18 20.24 1.76 -2.63
C TRP A 18 19.16 1.79 -1.54
N ARG A 19 19.60 1.73 -0.27
CA ARG A 19 18.73 1.78 0.90
C ARG A 19 18.65 3.22 1.41
N PRO A 20 17.45 3.83 1.46
CA PRO A 20 17.29 5.18 1.98
C PRO A 20 17.61 5.19 3.48
N SER A 21 18.37 6.20 3.91
CA SER A 21 18.61 6.50 5.32
C SER A 21 18.19 7.95 5.59
N MET A 22 17.38 8.16 6.61
CA MET A 22 16.93 9.47 7.04
C MET A 22 16.84 9.47 8.58
N ASP A 23 17.34 10.53 9.21
CA ASP A 23 17.36 10.62 10.68
C ASP A 23 15.99 10.94 11.28
N TYR A 24 15.15 11.68 10.56
CA TYR A 24 13.78 11.99 10.95
C TYR A 24 12.94 12.43 9.73
N PRO A 25 11.66 12.05 9.64
CA PRO A 25 10.93 11.13 10.54
C PRO A 25 11.37 9.67 10.38
N PRO A 26 11.07 8.79 11.37
CA PRO A 26 11.33 7.35 11.28
C PRO A 26 10.90 6.75 9.95
N LEU A 27 11.82 5.98 9.34
CA LEU A 27 11.63 5.42 8.02
C LEU A 27 11.47 3.89 8.09
N HIS A 28 10.33 3.41 7.63
CA HIS A 28 10.08 2.00 7.37
C HIS A 28 10.22 1.75 5.88
N TYR A 29 11.28 1.04 5.49
CA TYR A 29 11.43 0.64 4.09
C TYR A 29 11.13 -0.85 3.90
N THR A 30 10.51 -1.15 2.77
CA THR A 30 10.18 -2.51 2.35
C THR A 30 10.84 -2.79 1.01
N VAL A 31 11.54 -3.92 0.92
CA VAL A 31 12.12 -4.37 -0.34
C VAL A 31 11.11 -5.21 -1.11
N LEU A 32 10.77 -4.78 -2.32
CA LEU A 32 9.80 -5.45 -3.19
C LEU A 32 10.50 -5.99 -4.45
N THR A 33 10.02 -7.13 -4.94
CA THR A 33 10.40 -7.63 -6.28
C THR A 33 9.83 -6.70 -7.34
N GLU A 34 10.53 -6.54 -8.46
CA GLU A 34 10.21 -5.58 -9.52
C GLU A 34 8.72 -5.57 -9.93
N ASN A 35 8.13 -6.73 -10.21
CA ASN A 35 6.70 -6.82 -10.59
C ASN A 35 5.76 -6.26 -9.51
N VAL A 36 6.07 -6.51 -8.24
CA VAL A 36 5.27 -6.02 -7.10
C VAL A 36 5.52 -4.53 -6.87
N TYR A 37 6.76 -4.08 -7.07
CA TYR A 37 7.17 -2.71 -6.88
C TYR A 37 6.50 -1.78 -7.91
N ASN A 38 6.48 -2.17 -9.19
CA ASN A 38 5.97 -1.33 -10.28
C ASN A 38 4.43 -1.32 -10.35
N PHE A 39 3.76 -2.33 -9.81
CA PHE A 39 2.31 -2.43 -9.87
C PHE A 39 1.62 -1.33 -9.05
N GLY A 40 0.64 -0.67 -9.67
CA GLY A 40 -0.21 0.31 -9.00
C GLY A 40 0.50 1.62 -8.63
N ILE A 41 1.67 1.94 -9.19
CA ILE A 41 2.28 3.26 -8.98
C ILE A 41 1.44 4.33 -9.68
N GLN A 42 1.16 5.41 -8.96
CA GLN A 42 0.48 6.61 -9.42
C GLN A 42 1.37 7.84 -9.16
N GLU A 43 1.34 8.81 -10.08
CA GLU A 43 2.05 10.07 -9.93
C GLU A 43 1.09 11.16 -9.43
N VAL A 44 1.44 11.78 -8.32
CA VAL A 44 0.66 12.87 -7.73
C VAL A 44 1.53 14.09 -7.58
N ASN A 45 1.04 15.24 -8.06
CA ASN A 45 1.69 16.51 -7.87
C ASN A 45 1.34 17.07 -6.49
N ILE A 46 2.33 17.19 -5.62
CA ILE A 46 2.23 17.82 -4.31
C ILE A 46 3.13 19.06 -4.32
N ASN A 47 2.52 20.24 -4.27
CA ASN A 47 3.22 21.52 -4.22
C ASN A 47 4.30 21.70 -5.32
N GLY A 48 4.00 21.27 -6.55
CA GLY A 48 4.92 21.36 -7.68
C GLY A 48 5.91 20.20 -7.78
N THR A 49 5.90 19.27 -6.83
CA THR A 49 6.77 18.08 -6.82
C THR A 49 5.96 16.85 -7.21
N ILE A 50 6.42 16.11 -8.22
CA ILE A 50 5.81 14.82 -8.60
C ILE A 50 6.30 13.76 -7.62
N VAL A 51 5.36 13.17 -6.91
CA VAL A 51 5.60 12.07 -5.97
C VAL A 51 4.92 10.81 -6.49
N LYS A 52 5.62 9.69 -6.42
CA LYS A 52 5.08 8.37 -6.74
C LYS A 52 4.46 7.77 -5.48
N ILE A 53 3.17 7.45 -5.56
CA ILE A 53 2.43 6.77 -4.49
C ILE A 53 1.80 5.48 -5.04
N TYR A 54 1.42 4.56 -4.16
CA TYR A 54 0.67 3.38 -4.58
C TYR A 54 -0.83 3.67 -4.66
N SER A 55 -1.49 3.00 -5.59
CA SER A 55 -2.94 3.02 -5.74
C SER A 55 -3.61 2.48 -4.47
N PRO A 56 -4.88 2.84 -4.22
CA PRO A 56 -5.60 2.32 -3.06
C PRO A 56 -5.62 0.79 -3.02
N ALA A 57 -5.89 0.12 -4.14
CA ALA A 57 -5.90 -1.34 -4.22
C ALA A 57 -4.54 -1.97 -3.87
N LYS A 58 -3.45 -1.41 -4.41
CA LYS A 58 -2.09 -1.86 -4.09
C LYS A 58 -1.76 -1.63 -2.62
N THR A 59 -2.12 -0.49 -2.07
CA THR A 59 -1.90 -0.14 -0.66
C THR A 59 -2.60 -1.14 0.26
N ILE A 60 -3.85 -1.52 -0.02
CA ILE A 60 -4.55 -2.55 0.76
C ILE A 60 -3.84 -3.90 0.68
N ALA A 61 -3.43 -4.32 -0.52
CA ALA A 61 -2.69 -5.57 -0.68
C ALA A 61 -1.36 -5.56 0.10
N ASP A 62 -0.66 -4.43 0.14
CA ASP A 62 0.53 -4.24 0.97
C ASP A 62 0.21 -4.33 2.48
N CYS A 63 -0.90 -3.73 2.95
CA CYS A 63 -1.33 -3.85 4.34
C CYS A 63 -1.53 -5.32 4.75
N PHE A 64 -2.17 -6.14 3.90
CA PHE A 64 -2.32 -7.57 4.17
C PHE A 64 -0.99 -8.34 4.11
N LYS A 65 -0.09 -7.95 3.21
CA LYS A 65 1.24 -8.52 3.09
C LYS A 65 2.09 -8.27 4.33
N PHE A 66 2.03 -7.06 4.86
CA PHE A 66 2.78 -6.61 6.04
C PHE A 66 1.94 -6.56 7.31
N ARG A 67 0.83 -7.31 7.38
CA ARG A 67 -0.10 -7.35 8.53
C ARG A 67 0.55 -7.66 9.88
N ASN A 68 1.72 -8.31 9.89
CA ASN A 68 2.48 -8.56 11.11
C ASN A 68 3.14 -7.30 11.68
N ILE A 69 3.30 -6.26 10.86
CA ILE A 69 3.84 -4.95 11.24
C ILE A 69 2.69 -3.95 11.42
N VAL A 70 1.77 -3.86 10.44
CA VAL A 70 0.68 -2.87 10.48
C VAL A 70 -0.53 -3.29 11.32
N GLY A 71 -0.67 -4.58 11.62
CA GLY A 71 -1.86 -5.16 12.25
C GLY A 71 -2.93 -5.58 11.24
N VAL A 72 -3.55 -6.74 11.47
CA VAL A 72 -4.61 -7.26 10.59
C VAL A 72 -5.89 -6.42 10.66
N ASP A 73 -6.23 -5.90 11.84
CA ASP A 73 -7.42 -5.06 12.03
C ASP A 73 -7.31 -3.75 11.24
N VAL A 74 -6.12 -3.17 11.17
CA VAL A 74 -5.83 -1.98 10.35
C VAL A 74 -6.00 -2.29 8.87
N ALA A 75 -5.53 -3.45 8.39
CA ALA A 75 -5.71 -3.86 7.01
C ALA A 75 -7.20 -4.06 6.65
N ILE A 76 -7.98 -4.64 7.56
CA ILE A 76 -9.43 -4.84 7.38
C ILE A 76 -10.17 -3.50 7.35
N GLU A 77 -9.85 -2.59 8.28
CA GLU A 77 -10.49 -1.27 8.32
C GLU A 77 -10.15 -0.45 7.07
N ALA A 78 -8.89 -0.46 6.65
CA ALA A 78 -8.46 0.21 5.41
C ALA A 78 -9.20 -0.36 4.19
N LEU A 79 -9.37 -1.68 4.10
CA LEU A 79 -10.13 -2.32 3.02
C LEU A 79 -11.59 -1.83 3.00
N ARG A 80 -12.24 -1.80 4.17
CA ARG A 80 -13.62 -1.29 4.31
C ARG A 80 -13.72 0.19 3.92
N GLU A 81 -12.76 1.01 4.32
CA GLU A 81 -12.73 2.42 3.95
C GLU A 81 -12.60 2.60 2.43
N VAL A 82 -11.66 1.90 1.80
CA VAL A 82 -11.44 1.97 0.34
C VAL A 82 -12.69 1.53 -0.42
N TRP A 83 -13.35 0.46 0.01
CA TRP A 83 -14.59 0.00 -0.58
C TRP A 83 -15.73 1.02 -0.42
N ARG A 84 -15.97 1.48 0.81
CA ARG A 84 -17.04 2.45 1.12
C ARG A 84 -16.85 3.77 0.39
N SER A 85 -15.60 4.22 0.25
CA SER A 85 -15.25 5.45 -0.46
C SER A 85 -15.14 5.28 -1.98
N ARG A 86 -15.36 4.06 -2.50
CA ARG A 86 -15.25 3.71 -3.93
C ARG A 86 -13.90 4.11 -4.54
N LYS A 87 -12.83 4.03 -3.75
CA LYS A 87 -11.45 4.34 -4.17
C LYS A 87 -10.77 3.19 -4.93
N ALA A 88 -11.36 2.01 -4.91
CA ALA A 88 -10.95 0.86 -5.72
C ALA A 88 -12.15 -0.02 -6.06
N THR A 89 -12.07 -0.74 -7.17
CA THR A 89 -13.02 -1.78 -7.57
C THR A 89 -12.63 -3.15 -7.03
N MET A 90 -13.56 -4.11 -7.06
CA MET A 90 -13.26 -5.48 -6.62
C MET A 90 -12.21 -6.16 -7.52
N ASP A 91 -12.25 -5.88 -8.83
CA ASP A 91 -11.27 -6.41 -9.79
C ASP A 91 -9.87 -5.87 -9.50
N GLU A 92 -9.74 -4.57 -9.23
CA GLU A 92 -8.45 -3.96 -8.85
C GLU A 92 -7.91 -4.54 -7.54
N LEU A 93 -8.76 -4.79 -6.55
CA LEU A 93 -8.38 -5.40 -5.28
C LEU A 93 -7.93 -6.86 -5.47
N ALA A 94 -8.63 -7.62 -6.30
CA ALA A 94 -8.28 -9.00 -6.63
C ALA A 94 -6.94 -9.07 -7.39
N GLU A 95 -6.75 -8.24 -8.40
CA GLU A 95 -5.50 -8.14 -9.16
C GLU A 95 -4.34 -7.71 -8.26
N ALA A 96 -4.54 -6.72 -7.40
CA ALA A 96 -3.51 -6.29 -6.45
C ALA A 96 -3.12 -7.41 -5.48
N ALA A 97 -4.09 -8.23 -5.06
CA ALA A 97 -3.86 -9.38 -4.18
C ALA A 97 -3.05 -10.48 -4.87
N GLU A 98 -3.33 -10.77 -6.15
CA GLU A 98 -2.59 -11.71 -7.00
C GLU A 98 -1.13 -11.29 -7.12
N VAL A 99 -0.89 -10.04 -7.56
CA VAL A 99 0.45 -9.50 -7.76
C VAL A 99 1.23 -9.52 -6.45
N ASN A 100 0.60 -9.13 -5.33
CA ASN A 100 1.26 -9.13 -4.02
C ASN A 100 1.44 -10.50 -3.37
N ARG A 101 0.85 -11.56 -3.96
CA ARG A 101 0.82 -12.94 -3.45
C ARG A 101 0.08 -13.06 -2.11
N VAL A 102 -1.01 -12.32 -1.97
CA VAL A 102 -1.87 -12.30 -0.77
C VAL A 102 -3.32 -12.68 -1.07
N SER A 103 -3.65 -13.17 -2.27
CA SER A 103 -5.01 -13.59 -2.66
C SER A 103 -5.68 -14.48 -1.61
N ARG A 104 -4.98 -15.52 -1.12
CA ARG A 104 -5.53 -16.44 -0.10
C ARG A 104 -5.86 -15.76 1.22
N ILE A 105 -5.08 -14.75 1.60
CA ILE A 105 -5.26 -14.01 2.85
C ILE A 105 -6.41 -13.00 2.69
N MET A 106 -6.47 -12.31 1.55
CA MET A 106 -7.48 -11.28 1.28
C MET A 106 -8.86 -11.85 0.97
N ARG A 107 -8.92 -13.02 0.32
CA ARG A 107 -10.16 -13.66 -0.14
C ARG A 107 -11.31 -13.67 0.88
N PRO A 108 -11.15 -14.16 2.13
CA PRO A 108 -12.26 -14.17 3.09
C PRO A 108 -12.78 -12.76 3.41
N TYR A 109 -11.93 -11.74 3.35
CA TYR A 109 -12.31 -10.36 3.63
C TYR A 109 -12.99 -9.68 2.42
N LEU A 110 -12.56 -10.01 1.20
CA LEU A 110 -13.22 -9.55 -0.02
C LEU A 110 -14.62 -10.15 -0.15
N GLU A 111 -14.78 -11.45 0.13
CA GLU A 111 -16.08 -12.14 0.11
C GLU A 111 -17.07 -11.59 1.16
N ALA A 112 -16.57 -11.10 2.30
CA ALA A 112 -17.40 -10.55 3.38
C ALA A 112 -17.88 -9.11 3.16
N ILE A 113 -17.33 -8.40 2.17
CA ILE A 113 -17.62 -6.99 1.89
C ILE A 113 -18.60 -6.81 0.71
N VAL A 114 -18.79 -7.87 -0.09
CA VAL A 114 -19.78 -7.96 -1.17
C VAL A 114 -21.19 -8.14 -0.61
#